data_AF-A0A5E4IZA3-F1
#
_entry.id   AF-A0A5E4IZA3-F1
#
_cell.length_a   1.000
_cell.length_b   1.000
_cell.length_c   1.000
_cell.angle_alpha   90.00
_cell.angle_beta   90.00
_cell.angle_gamma   90.00
#
_symmetry.space_group_name_H-M   'P 1'
#
loop_
_entity.id
_entity.type
_entity.pdbx_description
1 polymer ?
#
loop_
_entity_poly.entity_id
_entity_poly.type
_entity_poly.pdbx_seq_one_letter_code
_entity_poly.pdbx_strand_id
1 'polypeptide(L)'
;MAMVEVGLRVFFILILILLILVPPACRATEENDLWLLLSSYEDIGITANDLAFFLVTHGYNAEPVKDYVEVTLKDGKKVYLTPNGASPRLADLWMTPPTTKTGPVKVISSDAIKINATYNESKNADFIKAINRYAIFPLTPLGMCYDGSQKAYSTYTGFGYHVIYMYDPSGFAFQGHLWVAVEDKDHEGKYLAVDSYYGVMTEEEYYKAPYSFADFKYLDSINPKWRMA
;
A
#
# COMPACT_ATOMS: atom_id res chain seq x y z
N MET A 1 54.69 15.32 7.92
CA MET A 1 53.96 15.08 6.66
C MET A 1 53.50 13.62 6.52
N ALA A 2 54.29 12.61 6.92
CA ALA A 2 53.90 11.19 6.88
C ALA A 2 52.69 10.77 7.75
N MET A 3 52.47 11.41 8.91
CA MET A 3 51.31 11.09 9.77
C MET A 3 49.95 11.42 9.14
N VAL A 4 49.89 12.40 8.24
CA VAL A 4 48.64 12.82 7.57
C VAL A 4 48.23 11.79 6.51
N GLU A 5 49.20 11.21 5.79
CA GLU A 5 48.94 10.15 4.81
C GLU A 5 48.46 8.84 5.45
N VAL A 6 49.02 8.48 6.62
CA VAL A 6 48.60 7.27 7.34
C VAL A 6 47.17 7.41 7.85
N GLY A 7 46.82 8.58 8.41
CA GLY A 7 45.44 8.86 8.85
C GLY A 7 44.43 8.83 7.70
N LEU A 8 44.80 9.36 6.53
CA LEU A 8 43.93 9.38 5.36
C LEU A 8 43.69 7.97 4.80
N ARG A 9 44.71 7.11 4.75
CA ARG A 9 44.57 5.72 4.30
C ARG A 9 43.68 4.90 5.24
N VAL A 10 43.85 5.05 6.56
CA VAL A 10 43.01 4.37 7.56
C VAL A 10 41.55 4.83 7.45
N PHE A 11 41.33 6.12 7.21
CA PHE A 11 39.99 6.69 7.00
C PHE A 11 39.28 6.09 5.77
N PHE A 12 39.99 5.95 4.64
CA PHE A 12 39.42 5.31 3.44
C PHE A 12 39.10 3.82 3.65
N ILE A 13 39.95 3.09 4.38
CA ILE A 13 39.71 1.68 4.69
C ILE A 13 38.46 1.53 5.58
N LEU A 14 38.30 2.41 6.58
CA LEU A 14 37.11 2.43 7.44
C LEU A 14 35.82 2.73 6.66
N ILE A 15 35.85 3.67 5.72
CA ILE A 15 34.71 3.95 4.83
C ILE A 15 34.38 2.73 3.96
N LEU A 16 35.39 2.06 3.41
CA LEU A 16 35.18 0.87 2.57
C LEU A 16 34.54 -0.28 3.36
N ILE A 17 34.99 -0.49 4.61
CA ILE A 17 34.41 -1.48 5.52
C ILE A 17 32.97 -1.11 5.86
N LEU A 18 32.70 0.17 6.16
CA LEU A 18 31.35 0.65 6.46
C LEU A 18 30.39 0.41 5.29
N LEU A 19 30.85 0.61 4.04
CA LEU A 19 30.06 0.37 2.83
C LEU A 19 29.71 -1.10 2.60
N ILE A 20 30.56 -2.04 3.06
CA ILE A 20 30.29 -3.49 2.98
C ILE A 20 29.29 -3.94 4.06
N LEU A 21 29.22 -3.22 5.17
CA LEU A 21 28.33 -3.49 6.31
C LEU A 21 26.92 -2.89 6.14
N VAL A 22 26.67 -2.07 5.11
CA VAL A 22 25.32 -1.61 4.80
C VAL A 22 24.59 -2.72 4.02
N PRO A 23 23.52 -3.33 4.57
CA PRO A 23 22.72 -4.27 3.78
C PRO A 23 22.18 -3.55 2.54
N PRO A 24 22.11 -4.22 1.38
CA PRO A 24 21.57 -3.60 0.17
C PRO A 24 20.14 -3.11 0.44
N ALA A 25 19.96 -1.79 0.44
CA ALA A 25 18.69 -1.12 0.75
C ALA A 25 17.63 -1.26 -0.37
N CYS A 26 17.90 -2.07 -1.38
CA CYS A 26 16.97 -2.38 -2.45
C CYS A 26 16.91 -3.89 -2.63
N ARG A 27 16.11 -4.55 -1.80
CA ARG A 27 15.54 -5.85 -2.14
C ARG A 27 14.11 -5.58 -2.56
N ALA A 28 13.89 -5.45 -3.88
CA ALA A 28 12.57 -5.70 -4.41
C ALA A 28 12.14 -7.09 -3.92
N THR A 29 10.91 -7.23 -3.46
CA THR A 29 10.42 -8.55 -3.04
C THR A 29 10.30 -9.44 -4.29
N GLU A 30 10.39 -10.74 -4.12
CA GLU A 30 10.32 -11.68 -5.25
C GLU A 30 8.97 -11.56 -6.00
N GLU A 31 7.90 -11.12 -5.32
CA GLU A 31 6.63 -10.79 -5.96
C GLU A 31 6.73 -9.57 -6.89
N ASN A 32 7.53 -8.56 -6.53
CA ASN A 32 7.75 -7.39 -7.37
C ASN A 32 8.59 -7.74 -8.61
N ASP A 33 9.60 -8.59 -8.45
CA ASP A 33 10.40 -9.08 -9.58
C ASP A 33 9.56 -9.96 -10.51
N LEU A 34 8.70 -10.82 -9.94
CA LEU A 34 7.75 -11.64 -10.69
C LEU A 34 6.76 -10.75 -11.46
N TRP A 35 6.24 -9.70 -10.83
CA TRP A 35 5.35 -8.74 -11.48
C TRP A 35 6.04 -8.02 -12.64
N LEU A 36 7.27 -7.56 -12.45
CA LEU A 36 8.04 -6.91 -13.51
C LEU A 36 8.25 -7.85 -14.70
N LEU A 37 8.61 -9.11 -14.44
CA LEU A 37 8.76 -10.12 -15.48
C LEU A 37 7.45 -10.31 -16.26
N LEU A 38 6.32 -10.45 -15.56
CA LEU A 38 5.00 -10.61 -16.17
C LEU A 38 4.59 -9.39 -17.00
N SER A 39 4.90 -8.18 -16.53
CA SER A 39 4.61 -6.93 -17.25
C SER A 39 5.43 -6.76 -18.53
N SER A 40 6.52 -7.51 -18.69
CA SER A 40 7.37 -7.46 -19.89
C SER A 40 6.92 -8.41 -21.01
N TYR A 41 5.95 -9.29 -20.73
CA TYR A 41 5.52 -10.33 -21.66
C TYR A 41 4.10 -10.04 -22.18
N GLU A 42 3.98 -9.79 -23.49
CA GLU A 42 2.70 -9.48 -24.14
C GLU A 42 2.30 -10.58 -25.16
N ASP A 43 1.38 -11.46 -24.78
CA ASP A 43 0.81 -12.46 -25.70
C ASP A 43 -0.68 -12.68 -25.42
N ILE A 44 -1.54 -12.40 -26.40
CA ILE A 44 -3.01 -12.55 -26.31
C ILE A 44 -3.42 -14.04 -26.32
N GLY A 45 -2.58 -14.91 -26.88
CA GLY A 45 -2.85 -16.35 -26.99
C GLY A 45 -2.35 -17.17 -25.81
N ILE A 46 -1.66 -16.56 -24.83
CA ILE A 46 -0.98 -17.29 -23.77
C ILE A 46 -1.96 -18.13 -22.93
N THR A 47 -1.67 -19.41 -22.80
CA THR A 47 -2.40 -20.34 -21.93
C THR A 47 -1.70 -20.49 -20.57
N ALA A 48 -2.35 -21.14 -19.60
CA ALA A 48 -1.73 -21.41 -18.30
C ALA A 48 -0.47 -22.29 -18.44
N ASN A 49 -0.46 -23.22 -19.41
CA ASN A 49 0.71 -24.04 -19.69
C ASN A 49 1.87 -23.21 -20.26
N ASP A 50 1.58 -22.29 -21.17
CA ASP A 50 2.59 -21.42 -21.78
C ASP A 50 3.18 -20.46 -20.74
N LEU A 51 2.33 -19.90 -19.88
CA LEU A 51 2.75 -19.03 -18.77
C LEU A 51 3.61 -19.77 -17.75
N ALA A 52 3.22 -20.98 -17.35
CA ALA A 52 4.02 -21.80 -16.44
C ALA A 52 5.40 -22.13 -17.04
N PHE A 53 5.43 -22.51 -18.33
CA PHE A 53 6.68 -22.77 -19.03
C PHE A 53 7.57 -21.52 -19.11
N PHE A 54 6.99 -20.37 -19.45
CA PHE A 54 7.70 -19.08 -19.43
C PHE A 54 8.31 -18.80 -18.05
N LEU A 55 7.56 -18.99 -16.97
CA LEU A 55 8.05 -18.74 -15.61
C LEU A 55 9.16 -19.70 -15.19
N VAL A 56 9.03 -21.00 -15.51
CA VAL A 56 10.06 -22.01 -15.24
C VAL A 56 11.36 -21.67 -15.97
N THR A 57 11.28 -21.24 -17.22
CA THR A 57 12.49 -20.83 -17.99
C THR A 57 13.16 -19.58 -17.44
N HIS A 58 12.45 -18.78 -16.62
CA HIS A 58 12.97 -17.62 -15.92
C HIS A 58 13.32 -17.90 -14.44
N GLY A 59 13.36 -19.18 -14.04
CA GLY A 59 13.84 -19.60 -12.72
C GLY A 59 12.79 -19.58 -11.60
N TYR A 60 11.51 -19.43 -11.93
CA TYR A 60 10.42 -19.56 -10.97
C TYR A 60 9.94 -21.00 -10.86
N ASN A 61 9.57 -21.42 -9.65
CA ASN A 61 8.91 -22.70 -9.43
C ASN A 61 7.41 -22.56 -9.74
N ALA A 62 7.04 -22.82 -10.99
CA ALA A 62 5.69 -22.58 -11.50
C ALA A 62 5.05 -23.84 -12.10
N GLU A 63 3.81 -24.13 -11.73
CA GLU A 63 3.04 -25.29 -12.21
C GLU A 63 1.67 -24.85 -12.74
N PRO A 64 1.24 -25.31 -13.93
CA PRO A 64 -0.08 -24.98 -14.44
C PRO A 64 -1.17 -25.79 -13.72
N VAL A 65 -2.22 -25.11 -13.28
CA VAL A 65 -3.40 -25.70 -12.64
C VAL A 65 -4.65 -25.21 -13.36
N LYS A 66 -5.17 -26.04 -14.27
CA LYS A 66 -6.35 -25.77 -15.10
C LYS A 66 -6.24 -24.46 -15.90
N ASP A 67 -6.77 -23.37 -15.35
CA ASP A 67 -6.88 -22.04 -15.97
C ASP A 67 -5.98 -20.98 -15.30
N TYR A 68 -5.16 -21.37 -14.33
CA TYR A 68 -4.15 -20.51 -13.70
C TYR A 68 -2.83 -21.25 -13.50
N VAL A 69 -1.81 -20.56 -12.99
CA VAL A 69 -0.49 -21.09 -12.66
C VAL A 69 -0.22 -20.88 -11.18
N GLU A 70 0.20 -21.91 -10.45
CA GLU A 70 0.73 -21.76 -9.10
C GLU A 70 2.21 -21.47 -9.17
N VAL A 71 2.68 -20.46 -8.44
CA VAL A 71 4.10 -20.14 -8.29
C VAL A 71 4.47 -20.23 -6.81
N THR A 72 5.47 -21.05 -6.49
CA THR A 72 6.04 -21.12 -5.14
C THR A 72 7.28 -20.23 -5.07
N LEU A 73 7.19 -19.18 -4.27
CA LEU A 73 8.29 -18.25 -4.01
C LEU A 73 9.36 -18.89 -3.12
N LYS A 74 10.55 -18.29 -3.03
CA LYS A 74 11.70 -18.79 -2.25
C LYS A 74 11.43 -18.89 -0.76
N ASP A 75 10.52 -18.08 -0.24
CA ASP A 75 10.07 -18.13 1.16
C ASP A 75 9.01 -19.23 1.41
N GLY A 76 8.63 -19.98 0.37
CA GLY A 76 7.62 -21.04 0.42
C GLY A 76 6.18 -20.56 0.26
N LYS A 77 5.95 -19.25 0.10
CA LYS A 77 4.62 -18.69 -0.16
C LYS A 77 4.17 -19.03 -1.58
N LYS A 78 2.88 -19.34 -1.72
CA LYS A 78 2.25 -19.56 -3.03
C LYS A 78 1.55 -18.30 -3.52
N VAL A 79 1.77 -17.96 -4.78
CA VAL A 79 1.01 -16.97 -5.54
C VAL A 79 0.43 -17.64 -6.78
N TYR A 80 -0.64 -17.09 -7.33
CA TYR A 80 -1.38 -17.69 -8.43
C TYR A 80 -1.45 -16.70 -9.58
N LEU A 81 -1.33 -17.16 -10.82
CA LEU A 81 -1.30 -16.30 -11.99
C LEU A 81 -2.34 -16.73 -13.03
N THR A 82 -3.21 -15.82 -13.46
CA THR A 82 -4.20 -16.10 -14.51
C THR A 82 -3.78 -15.42 -15.81
N PRO A 83 -3.47 -16.16 -16.88
CA PRO A 83 -3.13 -15.58 -18.17
C PRO A 83 -4.33 -14.82 -18.77
N ASN A 84 -4.07 -13.67 -19.41
CA ASN A 84 -5.09 -12.82 -20.02
C ASN A 84 -6.26 -12.51 -19.08
N GLY A 85 -5.95 -12.12 -17.84
CA GLY A 85 -6.93 -11.88 -16.79
C GLY A 85 -7.76 -10.62 -17.02
N ALA A 86 -7.66 -9.62 -16.14
CA ALA A 86 -8.45 -8.40 -16.23
C ALA A 86 -8.12 -7.53 -17.46
N SER A 87 -7.01 -7.80 -18.15
CA SER A 87 -6.63 -7.16 -19.41
C SER A 87 -5.97 -8.17 -20.35
N PRO A 88 -6.30 -8.15 -21.66
CA PRO A 88 -5.58 -8.96 -22.64
C PRO A 88 -4.08 -8.66 -22.59
N ARG A 89 -3.24 -9.68 -22.83
CA ARG A 89 -1.76 -9.63 -22.83
C ARG A 89 -1.09 -9.50 -21.46
N LEU A 90 -1.84 -9.59 -20.36
CA LEU A 90 -1.28 -9.54 -19.00
C LEU A 90 -1.72 -10.76 -18.19
N ALA A 91 -0.88 -11.16 -17.24
CA ALA A 91 -1.27 -12.14 -16.23
C ALA A 91 -1.74 -11.42 -14.96
N ASP A 92 -2.90 -11.81 -14.43
CA ASP A 92 -3.35 -11.36 -13.11
C ASP A 92 -2.59 -12.14 -12.03
N LEU A 93 -2.15 -11.47 -10.96
CA LEU A 93 -1.50 -12.12 -9.82
C LEU A 93 -2.42 -12.14 -8.61
N TRP A 94 -2.60 -13.32 -8.01
CA TRP A 94 -3.46 -13.58 -6.87
C TRP A 94 -2.66 -14.14 -5.70
N MET A 95 -3.06 -13.80 -4.47
CA MET A 95 -2.50 -14.38 -3.23
C MET A 95 -3.27 -15.61 -2.74
N THR A 96 -4.45 -15.85 -3.32
CA THR A 96 -5.31 -17.01 -3.06
C THR A 96 -5.72 -17.65 -4.39
N PRO A 97 -6.01 -18.97 -4.44
CA PRO A 97 -6.44 -19.61 -5.67
C PRO A 97 -7.64 -18.89 -6.31
N PRO A 98 -7.59 -18.54 -7.60
CA PRO A 98 -8.69 -17.84 -8.24
C PRO A 98 -9.93 -18.74 -8.30
N THR A 99 -11.07 -18.21 -7.86
CA THR A 99 -12.39 -18.89 -7.89
C THR A 99 -13.26 -18.41 -9.05
N THR A 100 -12.84 -17.37 -9.78
CA THR A 100 -13.49 -16.82 -10.98
C THR A 100 -12.45 -16.54 -12.07
N LYS A 101 -12.88 -16.55 -13.35
CA LYS A 101 -11.98 -16.46 -14.51
C LYS A 101 -11.36 -15.07 -14.75
N THR A 102 -11.90 -14.00 -14.18
CA THR A 102 -11.42 -12.63 -14.40
C THR A 102 -11.91 -11.70 -13.28
N GLY A 103 -11.00 -10.91 -12.72
CA GLY A 103 -11.31 -9.79 -11.83
C GLY A 103 -10.02 -8.99 -11.57
N PRO A 104 -10.07 -7.65 -11.47
CA PRO A 104 -8.86 -6.83 -11.37
C PRO A 104 -8.13 -7.17 -10.08
N VAL A 105 -6.90 -7.70 -10.17
CA VAL A 105 -6.02 -7.81 -9.01
C VAL A 105 -4.79 -6.94 -9.21
N LYS A 106 -4.87 -5.79 -8.56
CA LYS A 106 -3.74 -4.92 -8.28
C LYS A 106 -2.90 -5.61 -7.21
N VAL A 107 -1.63 -5.85 -7.47
CA VAL A 107 -0.68 -6.33 -6.44
C VAL A 107 -0.57 -5.22 -5.39
N ILE A 108 -1.19 -5.43 -4.24
CA ILE A 108 -1.03 -4.57 -3.06
C ILE A 108 0.08 -5.21 -2.24
N SER A 109 1.13 -4.45 -1.94
CA SER A 109 2.16 -4.89 -0.98
C SER A 109 1.48 -5.39 0.31
N SER A 110 1.99 -6.46 0.93
CA SER A 110 1.43 -7.00 2.17
C SER A 110 1.27 -5.93 3.27
N ASP A 111 2.08 -4.88 3.19
CA ASP A 111 2.15 -3.81 4.19
C ASP A 111 1.32 -2.59 3.79
N ALA A 112 0.75 -2.58 2.58
CA ALA A 112 0.04 -1.42 2.04
C ALA A 112 -1.39 -1.26 2.57
N ILE A 113 -2.00 -2.35 3.08
CA ILE A 113 -3.26 -2.30 3.86
C ILE A 113 -2.98 -2.89 5.24
N LYS A 114 -3.22 -2.11 6.30
CA LYS A 114 -3.19 -2.60 7.68
C LYS A 114 -4.60 -3.00 8.10
N ILE A 115 -4.73 -4.17 8.72
CA ILE A 115 -6.00 -4.72 9.20
C ILE A 115 -6.08 -4.51 10.71
N ASN A 116 -7.24 -4.06 11.22
CA ASN A 116 -7.52 -3.82 12.63
C ASN A 116 -6.47 -2.91 13.31
N ALA A 117 -6.08 -1.85 12.61
CA ALA A 117 -5.08 -0.91 13.09
C ALA A 117 -5.65 0.02 14.17
N THR A 118 -4.84 0.30 15.18
CA THR A 118 -5.13 1.29 16.23
C THR A 118 -4.04 2.36 16.20
N TYR A 119 -4.46 3.61 16.25
CA TYR A 119 -3.60 4.78 16.19
C TYR A 119 -3.65 5.56 17.50
N ASN A 120 -2.53 6.16 17.86
CA ASN A 120 -2.47 6.97 19.07
C ASN A 120 -2.87 8.41 18.74
N GLU A 121 -3.79 8.97 19.52
CA GLU A 121 -4.16 10.39 19.39
C GLU A 121 -3.01 11.33 19.78
N SER A 122 -2.80 12.40 19.01
CA SER A 122 -1.96 13.53 19.39
C SER A 122 -2.74 14.51 20.28
N LYS A 123 -2.09 14.96 21.36
CA LYS A 123 -2.60 16.01 22.25
C LYS A 123 -1.90 17.36 22.04
N ASN A 124 -1.12 17.49 20.97
CA ASN A 124 -0.39 18.71 20.64
C ASN A 124 -1.36 19.82 20.22
N ALA A 125 -1.50 20.84 21.08
CA ALA A 125 -2.46 21.93 20.88
C ALA A 125 -2.17 22.77 19.62
N ASP A 126 -0.90 23.00 19.30
CA ASP A 126 -0.52 23.78 18.11
C ASP A 126 -0.81 23.01 16.83
N PHE A 127 -0.56 21.70 16.83
CA PHE A 127 -0.93 20.81 15.74
C PHE A 127 -2.45 20.74 15.52
N ILE A 128 -3.23 20.53 16.60
CA ILE A 128 -4.70 20.55 16.54
C ILE A 128 -5.21 21.86 15.95
N LYS A 129 -4.64 22.98 16.38
CA LYS A 129 -5.00 24.31 15.88
C LYS A 129 -4.63 24.49 14.41
N ALA A 130 -3.50 23.95 13.97
CA ALA A 130 -3.08 23.99 12.57
C ALA A 130 -4.04 23.19 11.68
N ILE A 131 -4.35 21.94 12.04
CA ILE A 131 -5.27 21.07 11.28
C ILE A 131 -6.66 21.69 11.14
N ASN A 132 -7.19 22.29 12.21
CA ASN A 132 -8.49 22.99 12.18
C ASN A 132 -8.49 24.29 11.35
N ARG A 133 -7.31 24.86 11.04
CA ARG A 133 -7.20 26.10 10.24
C ARG A 133 -7.05 25.84 8.75
N TYR A 134 -6.53 24.69 8.37
CA TYR A 134 -6.26 24.36 6.97
C TYR A 134 -7.50 23.97 6.17
N ALA A 135 -8.58 23.59 6.85
CA ALA A 135 -9.83 23.18 6.23
C ALA A 135 -11.02 23.87 6.90
N ILE A 136 -11.98 24.31 6.10
CA ILE A 136 -13.29 24.74 6.57
C ILE A 136 -14.24 23.56 6.39
N PHE A 137 -14.79 23.06 7.49
CA PHE A 137 -15.72 21.95 7.49
C PHE A 137 -17.18 22.43 7.37
N PRO A 138 -18.07 21.64 6.77
CA PRO A 138 -17.78 20.35 6.13
C PRO A 138 -17.05 20.52 4.78
N LEU A 139 -16.09 19.63 4.48
CA LEU A 139 -15.36 19.63 3.21
C LEU A 139 -16.25 19.22 2.03
N THR A 140 -17.25 18.38 2.33
CA THR A 140 -18.29 17.86 1.43
C THR A 140 -19.59 17.65 2.20
N PRO A 141 -20.77 17.73 1.56
CA PRO A 141 -22.05 17.31 2.13
C PRO A 141 -22.03 15.95 2.83
N LEU A 142 -22.97 15.78 3.78
CA LEU A 142 -23.17 14.54 4.52
C LEU A 142 -23.44 13.37 3.56
N GLY A 143 -22.82 12.23 3.82
CA GLY A 143 -22.92 11.03 2.97
C GLY A 143 -21.83 10.90 1.90
N MET A 144 -21.04 11.94 1.65
CA MET A 144 -19.96 11.91 0.64
C MET A 144 -18.58 11.65 1.26
N CYS A 145 -18.49 10.70 2.20
CA CYS A 145 -17.25 10.44 2.96
C CYS A 145 -16.06 10.00 2.09
N TYR A 146 -16.32 9.35 0.95
CA TYR A 146 -15.28 8.97 -0.02
C TYR A 146 -14.62 10.18 -0.69
N ASP A 147 -15.43 11.12 -1.21
CA ASP A 147 -14.93 12.36 -1.82
C ASP A 147 -14.33 13.31 -0.78
N GLY A 148 -15.02 13.42 0.37
CA GLY A 148 -14.59 14.23 1.49
C GLY A 148 -13.24 13.82 2.04
N SER A 149 -12.98 12.52 2.19
CA SER A 149 -11.70 12.00 2.66
C SER A 149 -10.58 12.20 1.64
N GLN A 150 -10.85 12.05 0.33
CA GLN A 150 -9.86 12.37 -0.71
C GLN A 150 -9.49 13.86 -0.71
N LYS A 151 -10.47 14.74 -0.49
CA LYS A 151 -10.25 16.18 -0.33
C LYS A 151 -9.46 16.51 0.95
N ALA A 152 -9.77 15.86 2.07
CA ALA A 152 -8.99 15.99 3.31
C ALA A 152 -7.54 15.52 3.11
N TYR A 153 -7.36 14.34 2.51
CA TYR A 153 -6.05 13.78 2.20
C TYR A 153 -5.20 14.72 1.35
N SER A 154 -5.72 15.16 0.20
CA SER A 154 -5.02 16.10 -0.69
C SER A 154 -4.70 17.44 -0.02
N THR A 155 -5.61 17.94 0.82
CA THR A 155 -5.40 19.19 1.57
C THR A 155 -4.23 19.04 2.54
N TYR A 156 -4.24 18.06 3.43
CA TYR A 156 -3.22 17.92 4.47
C TYR A 156 -1.87 17.45 3.91
N THR A 157 -1.86 16.57 2.90
CA THR A 157 -0.62 16.24 2.18
C THR A 157 -0.04 17.44 1.44
N GLY A 158 -0.89 18.33 0.92
CA GLY A 158 -0.45 19.62 0.35
C GLY A 158 0.24 20.55 1.35
N PHE A 159 -0.09 20.43 2.64
CA PHE A 159 0.63 21.09 3.75
C PHE A 159 1.80 20.25 4.29
N GLY A 160 2.18 19.20 3.57
CA GLY A 160 3.32 18.33 3.86
C GLY A 160 3.12 17.39 5.04
N TYR A 161 1.88 17.12 5.46
CA TYR A 161 1.60 16.11 6.48
C TYR A 161 1.55 14.72 5.85
N HIS A 162 1.96 13.72 6.63
CA HIS A 162 1.66 12.33 6.30
C HIS A 162 0.22 12.02 6.70
N VAL A 163 -0.52 11.41 5.79
CA VAL A 163 -1.96 11.17 5.94
C VAL A 163 -2.25 9.72 5.58
N ILE A 164 -3.09 9.07 6.37
CA ILE A 164 -3.50 7.69 6.19
C ILE A 164 -5.02 7.67 6.07
N TYR A 165 -5.56 6.89 5.13
CA TYR A 165 -6.98 6.61 5.07
C TYR A 165 -7.37 5.58 6.12
N MET A 166 -8.54 5.80 6.72
CA MET A 166 -9.13 4.95 7.74
C MET A 166 -10.51 4.53 7.24
N TYR A 167 -10.78 3.22 7.24
CA TYR A 167 -11.99 2.66 6.63
C TYR A 167 -12.64 1.62 7.53
N ASP A 168 -13.96 1.79 7.74
CA ASP A 168 -14.84 0.82 8.38
C ASP A 168 -15.97 0.42 7.43
N PRO A 169 -16.03 -0.83 6.95
CA PRO A 169 -17.11 -1.30 6.06
C PRO A 169 -18.47 -1.39 6.75
N SER A 170 -18.50 -1.47 8.09
CA SER A 170 -19.74 -1.54 8.87
C SER A 170 -20.34 -0.17 9.19
N GLY A 171 -19.60 0.91 8.92
CA GLY A 171 -20.06 2.28 9.12
C GLY A 171 -21.24 2.67 8.22
N PHE A 172 -22.03 3.66 8.69
CA PHE A 172 -23.18 4.29 8.02
C PHE A 172 -24.05 3.34 7.18
N ALA A 173 -25.05 2.71 7.81
CA ALA A 173 -26.03 1.85 7.15
C ALA A 173 -25.41 0.72 6.27
N PHE A 174 -24.23 0.21 6.67
CA PHE A 174 -23.45 -0.81 5.96
C PHE A 174 -22.95 -0.40 4.56
N GLN A 175 -22.89 0.91 4.27
CA GLN A 175 -22.31 1.44 3.03
C GLN A 175 -20.81 1.73 3.17
N GLY A 176 -20.29 1.66 4.39
CA GLY A 176 -18.91 1.94 4.74
C GLY A 176 -18.69 3.41 5.07
N HIS A 177 -17.72 3.65 5.96
CA HIS A 177 -17.29 4.98 6.36
C HIS A 177 -15.79 5.14 6.11
N LEU A 178 -15.42 6.25 5.48
CA LEU A 178 -14.03 6.61 5.21
C LEU A 178 -13.72 7.96 5.86
N TRP A 179 -12.59 8.03 6.55
CA TRP A 179 -12.01 9.25 7.12
C TRP A 179 -10.48 9.21 6.99
N VAL A 180 -9.77 10.23 7.50
CA VAL A 180 -8.31 10.27 7.46
C VAL A 180 -7.69 10.42 8.84
N ALA A 181 -6.49 9.90 9.03
CA ALA A 181 -5.63 10.16 10.17
C ALA A 181 -4.42 10.97 9.70
N VAL A 182 -4.20 12.15 10.29
CA VAL A 182 -3.10 13.06 9.95
C VAL A 182 -2.03 12.97 11.03
N GLU A 183 -0.79 12.69 10.64
CA GLU A 183 0.32 12.51 11.59
C GLU A 183 0.85 13.84 12.12
N ASP A 184 1.12 13.87 13.42
CA ASP A 184 1.82 14.97 14.08
C ASP A 184 3.31 14.93 13.71
N LYS A 185 3.78 15.93 12.97
CA LYS A 185 5.19 16.01 12.52
C LYS A 185 6.17 16.11 13.70
N ASP A 186 5.71 16.64 14.83
CA ASP A 186 6.55 16.83 16.02
C ASP A 186 6.51 15.61 16.95
N HIS A 187 5.56 14.68 16.73
CA HIS A 187 5.37 13.49 17.55
C HIS A 187 5.03 12.26 16.68
N GLU A 188 6.07 11.60 16.17
CA GLU A 188 5.95 10.42 15.32
C GLU A 188 5.03 9.34 15.94
N GLY A 189 4.16 8.76 15.12
CA GLY A 189 3.20 7.76 15.58
C GLY A 189 2.01 8.32 16.39
N LYS A 190 1.86 9.64 16.48
CA LYS A 190 0.67 10.33 17.01
C LYS A 190 -0.11 10.98 15.88
N TYR A 191 -1.43 10.87 15.92
CA TYR A 191 -2.30 11.28 14.82
C TYR A 191 -3.49 12.09 15.32
N LEU A 192 -4.08 12.88 14.43
CA LEU A 192 -5.44 13.40 14.59
C LEU A 192 -6.34 12.73 13.57
N ALA A 193 -7.42 12.13 14.04
CA ALA A 193 -8.48 11.67 13.15
C ALA A 193 -9.28 12.86 12.65
N VAL A 194 -9.57 12.89 11.35
CA VAL A 194 -10.31 13.96 10.70
C VAL A 194 -11.40 13.35 9.83
N ASP A 195 -12.65 13.62 10.22
CA ASP A 195 -13.82 13.34 9.43
C ASP A 195 -14.10 14.51 8.46
N SER A 196 -14.47 14.16 7.23
CA SER A 196 -14.69 15.16 6.17
C SER A 196 -15.89 16.09 6.42
N TYR A 197 -16.86 15.68 7.24
CA TYR A 197 -18.03 16.47 7.59
C TYR A 197 -17.87 17.14 8.96
N TYR A 198 -17.43 16.39 9.98
CA TYR A 198 -17.35 16.84 11.36
C TYR A 198 -16.04 17.54 11.74
N GLY A 199 -14.97 17.35 10.96
CA GLY A 199 -13.65 17.91 11.27
C GLY A 199 -12.81 17.00 12.15
N VAL A 200 -12.02 17.58 13.06
CA VAL A 200 -11.16 16.81 13.96
C VAL A 200 -12.00 16.03 14.98
N MET A 201 -11.77 14.73 15.04
CA MET A 201 -12.48 13.79 15.91
C MET A 201 -11.61 13.38 17.11
N THR A 202 -12.24 13.18 18.26
CA THR A 202 -11.55 12.87 19.53
C THR A 202 -12.05 11.58 20.18
N GLU A 203 -13.11 11.00 19.62
CA GLU A 203 -13.72 9.75 20.05
C GLU A 203 -12.80 8.58 19.70
N GLU A 204 -12.62 7.66 20.65
CA GLU A 204 -11.68 6.53 20.53
C GLU A 204 -11.93 5.67 19.28
N GLU A 205 -13.18 5.56 18.85
CA GLU A 205 -13.59 4.81 17.66
C GLU A 205 -12.93 5.33 16.37
N TYR A 206 -12.70 6.64 16.24
CA TYR A 206 -12.03 7.21 15.06
C TYR A 206 -10.53 6.87 14.97
N TYR A 207 -9.96 6.36 16.06
CA TYR A 207 -8.57 5.93 16.12
C TYR A 207 -8.40 4.42 15.92
N LYS A 208 -9.50 3.70 15.67
CA LYS A 208 -9.51 2.26 15.37
C LYS A 208 -10.15 2.05 14.02
N ALA A 209 -9.45 1.43 13.09
CA ALA A 209 -10.01 1.11 11.78
C ALA A 209 -9.85 -0.37 11.46
N PRO A 210 -10.92 -1.05 11.02
CA PRO A 210 -10.82 -2.37 10.42
C PRO A 210 -9.81 -2.43 9.28
N TYR A 211 -9.71 -1.36 8.48
CA TYR A 211 -8.71 -1.21 7.44
C TYR A 211 -8.12 0.20 7.43
N SER A 212 -6.80 0.30 7.26
CA SER A 212 -6.13 1.58 6.99
C SER A 212 -5.04 1.44 5.94
N PHE A 213 -4.83 2.50 5.15
CA PHE A 213 -3.98 2.45 3.97
C PHE A 213 -3.52 3.83 3.52
N ALA A 214 -2.34 3.91 2.89
CA ALA A 214 -1.71 5.19 2.52
C ALA A 214 -2.23 5.79 1.20
N ASP A 215 -2.83 4.97 0.34
CA ASP A 215 -3.27 5.38 -1.00
C ASP A 215 -4.71 4.94 -1.23
N PHE A 216 -5.55 5.89 -1.67
CA PHE A 216 -6.98 5.68 -1.90
C PHE A 216 -7.25 4.51 -2.85
N LYS A 217 -6.33 4.22 -3.78
CA LYS A 217 -6.46 3.10 -4.72
C LYS A 217 -6.60 1.73 -4.04
N TYR A 218 -6.22 1.60 -2.77
CA TYR A 218 -6.34 0.36 -2.01
C TYR A 218 -7.78 0.11 -1.53
N LEU A 219 -8.62 1.14 -1.49
CA LEU A 219 -10.05 1.00 -1.21
C LEU A 219 -10.75 0.12 -2.25
N ASP A 220 -10.32 0.16 -3.52
CA ASP A 220 -10.88 -0.69 -4.58
C ASP A 220 -10.74 -2.18 -4.27
N SER A 221 -9.72 -2.57 -3.50
CA SER A 221 -9.48 -3.95 -3.11
C SER A 221 -10.20 -4.35 -1.83
N ILE A 222 -10.61 -3.39 -1.01
CA ILE A 222 -11.33 -3.63 0.25
C ILE A 222 -12.85 -3.54 0.02
N ASN A 223 -13.32 -2.56 -0.74
CA ASN A 223 -14.72 -2.34 -1.06
C ASN A 223 -14.92 -1.93 -2.53
N PRO A 224 -14.79 -2.83 -3.51
CA PRO A 224 -14.94 -2.48 -4.94
C PRO A 224 -16.31 -1.88 -5.30
N LYS A 225 -17.31 -2.01 -4.41
CA LYS A 225 -18.66 -1.50 -4.61
C LYS A 225 -18.83 -0.04 -4.20
N TRP A 226 -17.82 0.60 -3.61
CA TRP A 226 -17.89 2.00 -3.16
C TRP A 226 -18.25 2.98 -4.31
N ARG A 227 -17.90 2.62 -5.56
CA ARG A 227 -18.19 3.39 -6.78
C ARG A 227 -19.63 3.30 -7.27
N MET A 228 -20.44 2.39 -6.70
CA MET A 228 -21.84 2.18 -7.07
C MET A 228 -22.81 2.84 -6.09
N ALA A 229 -22.30 3.48 -5.04
CA ALA A 229 -23.06 4.25 -4.06
C ALA A 229 -23.29 5.70 -4.54
#